data_AF-A0A2W6BQY9-F1
#
_entry.id   AF-A0A2W6BQY9-F1
#
_cell.length_a   1.000
_cell.length_b   1.000
_cell.length_c   1.000
_cell.angle_alpha   90.00
_cell.angle_beta   90.00
_cell.angle_gamma   90.00
#
_symmetry.space_group_name_H-M   'P 1'
#
loop_
_entity.id
_entity.type
_entity.pdbx_description
1 polymer ?
#
loop_
_entity_poly.entity_id
_entity_poly.type
_entity_poly.pdbx_seq_one_letter_code
_entity_poly.pdbx_strand_id
1 'polypeptide(L)'
;MTTAHVYELPRGEKLVVPPHADDAVTAGKVVPLYRDGHPVGVLTPIDPDQAWYWTPEWQAGEREVDEWIAERKARGEPVGAPFSQSLAHVRELIDELNHEDEKSAAA
;
A
#
# COMPACT_ATOMS: atom_id res chain seq x y z
N MET A 1 0.16 12.40 -12.85
CA MET A 1 0.21 10.93 -12.75
C MET A 1 -1.22 10.45 -12.52
N THR A 2 -1.68 9.47 -13.30
CA THR A 2 -3.06 8.97 -13.35
C THR A 2 -3.15 7.64 -12.58
N THR A 3 -4.13 7.44 -11.68
CA THR A 3 -4.36 6.14 -11.02
C THR A 3 -5.55 5.42 -11.64
N ALA A 4 -5.39 4.12 -11.86
CA ALA A 4 -6.44 3.23 -12.32
C ALA A 4 -7.09 2.52 -11.12
N HIS A 5 -8.36 2.81 -10.81
CA HIS A 5 -9.12 2.00 -9.86
C HIS A 5 -9.68 0.78 -10.58
N VAL A 6 -8.83 -0.24 -10.68
CA VAL A 6 -9.17 -1.48 -11.33
C VAL A 6 -9.77 -2.45 -10.30
N TYR A 7 -11.06 -2.73 -10.42
CA TYR A 7 -11.64 -3.94 -9.83
C TYR A 7 -11.16 -5.14 -10.66
N GLU A 8 -10.34 -6.00 -10.05
CA GLU A 8 -9.78 -7.27 -10.55
C GLU A 8 -9.74 -7.47 -12.07
N LEU A 9 -8.60 -7.14 -12.69
CA LEU A 9 -8.29 -7.63 -14.02
C LEU A 9 -7.65 -9.01 -13.88
N PRO A 10 -8.15 -10.05 -14.56
CA PRO A 10 -7.39 -11.28 -14.73
C PRO A 10 -6.03 -10.94 -15.36
N ARG A 11 -4.95 -11.42 -14.71
CA ARG A 11 -3.56 -11.20 -15.16
C ARG A 11 -3.40 -11.77 -16.58
N GLY A 12 -2.92 -10.94 -17.51
CA GLY A 12 -2.45 -11.39 -18.83
C GLY A 12 -3.29 -10.98 -20.05
N GLU A 13 -4.45 -10.33 -19.87
CA GLU A 13 -5.30 -9.90 -20.99
C GLU A 13 -5.15 -8.41 -21.31
N LYS A 14 -5.19 -8.08 -22.61
CA LYS A 14 -5.08 -6.69 -23.09
C LYS A 14 -6.33 -5.89 -22.73
N LEU A 15 -6.12 -4.71 -22.15
CA LEU A 15 -7.15 -3.70 -21.97
C LEU A 15 -7.04 -2.63 -23.02
N VAL A 16 -8.19 -2.11 -23.40
CA VAL A 16 -8.26 -0.92 -24.23
C VAL A 16 -8.48 0.27 -23.32
N VAL A 17 -7.43 1.10 -23.21
CA VAL A 17 -7.50 2.42 -22.61
C VAL A 17 -7.86 3.42 -23.72
N PRO A 18 -8.89 4.26 -23.55
CA PRO A 18 -9.23 5.27 -24.55
C PRO A 18 -8.06 6.22 -24.85
N PRO A 19 -7.90 6.68 -26.10
CA PRO A 19 -6.93 7.72 -26.40
C PRO A 19 -7.20 8.96 -25.55
N HIS A 20 -6.15 9.63 -25.06
CA HIS A 20 -6.21 10.78 -24.13
C HIS A 20 -6.79 10.48 -22.75
N ALA A 21 -6.79 9.22 -22.31
CA ALA A 21 -7.21 8.88 -20.96
C ALA A 21 -6.44 9.66 -19.87
N ASP A 22 -5.14 9.89 -20.05
CA ASP A 22 -4.35 10.68 -19.10
C ASP A 22 -4.80 12.14 -19.01
N ASP A 23 -5.10 12.78 -20.14
CA ASP A 23 -5.62 14.15 -20.18
C ASP A 23 -7.00 14.22 -19.52
N ALA A 24 -7.86 13.24 -19.81
CA ALA A 24 -9.20 13.17 -19.24
C ALA A 24 -9.17 12.96 -17.72
N VAL A 25 -8.34 12.05 -17.22
CA VAL A 25 -8.21 11.83 -15.78
C VAL A 25 -7.56 13.02 -15.09
N THR A 26 -6.55 13.64 -15.68
CA THR A 26 -5.94 14.86 -15.14
C THR A 26 -6.95 16.01 -15.07
N ALA A 27 -7.89 16.08 -16.03
CA ALA A 27 -9.01 17.02 -16.02
C ALA A 27 -10.14 16.65 -15.03
N GLY A 28 -9.93 15.68 -14.13
CA GLY A 28 -10.91 15.29 -13.12
C GLY A 28 -11.97 14.30 -13.60
N LYS A 29 -11.82 13.73 -14.81
CA LYS A 29 -12.86 12.86 -15.40
C LYS A 29 -12.64 11.39 -15.10
N VAL A 30 -13.73 10.66 -15.01
CA VAL A 30 -13.75 9.20 -14.95
C VAL A 30 -13.68 8.63 -16.36
N VAL A 31 -12.77 7.69 -16.61
CA VAL A 31 -12.56 7.07 -17.93
C VAL A 31 -12.88 5.58 -17.88
N PRO A 32 -13.88 5.07 -18.63
CA PRO A 32 -14.18 3.65 -18.66
C PRO A 32 -13.09 2.85 -19.39
N LEU A 33 -12.77 1.68 -18.85
CA LEU A 33 -11.88 0.69 -19.44
C LEU A 33 -12.71 -0.40 -20.11
N TYR A 34 -12.29 -0.85 -21.29
CA TYR A 34 -13.00 -1.87 -22.06
C TYR A 34 -12.15 -3.12 -22.32
N ARG A 35 -12.84 -4.26 -22.37
CA ARG A 35 -12.34 -5.56 -22.87
C ARG A 35 -13.38 -6.12 -23.84
N ASP A 36 -12.95 -6.44 -25.06
CA ASP A 36 -13.83 -6.97 -26.12
C ASP A 36 -15.12 -6.15 -26.31
N GLY A 37 -15.02 -4.82 -26.19
CA GLY A 37 -16.16 -3.90 -26.28
C GLY A 37 -17.02 -3.76 -25.02
N HIS A 38 -16.72 -4.48 -23.95
CA HIS A 38 -17.47 -4.47 -22.68
C HIS A 38 -16.73 -3.66 -21.60
N PRO A 39 -17.42 -2.83 -20.80
CA PRO A 39 -16.79 -2.08 -19.72
C PRO A 39 -16.39 -3.02 -18.59
N VAL A 40 -15.13 -2.93 -18.15
CA VAL A 40 -14.55 -3.78 -17.09
C VAL A 40 -13.98 -3.00 -15.92
N GLY A 41 -13.94 -1.68 -15.99
CA GLY A 41 -13.45 -0.84 -14.90
C GLY A 41 -13.43 0.64 -15.27
N VAL A 42 -12.89 1.46 -14.38
CA VAL A 42 -12.75 2.90 -14.60
C VAL A 42 -11.39 3.41 -14.11
N LEU A 43 -10.82 4.38 -14.82
CA LEU A 43 -9.75 5.24 -14.31
C LEU A 43 -10.39 6.45 -13.66
N THR A 44 -9.90 6.85 -12.50
CA THR A 44 -10.37 8.06 -11.81
C THR A 44 -9.17 8.90 -11.39
N PRO A 45 -9.36 10.22 -11.20
CA PRO A 45 -8.30 11.08 -10.67
C PRO A 45 -7.83 10.56 -9.31
N ILE A 46 -6.53 10.72 -9.05
CA ILE A 46 -5.96 10.46 -7.73
C ILE A 46 -6.57 11.45 -6.74
N ASP A 47 -7.05 10.96 -5.61
CA ASP A 47 -7.39 11.81 -4.48
C ASP A 47 -6.11 12.57 -4.05
N PRO A 48 -6.07 13.91 -4.11
CA PRO A 48 -4.87 14.67 -3.78
C PRO A 48 -4.35 14.38 -2.36
N ASP A 49 -5.22 14.05 -1.41
CA ASP A 49 -4.85 13.70 -0.04
C ASP A 49 -4.16 12.34 0.05
N GLN A 50 -4.24 11.53 -1.01
CA GLN A 50 -3.64 10.20 -1.13
C GLN A 50 -2.52 10.16 -2.20
N ALA A 51 -2.20 11.29 -2.84
CA ALA A 51 -1.20 11.34 -3.90
C ALA A 51 0.20 10.90 -3.44
N TRP A 52 0.50 11.09 -2.15
CA TRP A 52 1.76 10.68 -1.53
C TRP A 52 2.01 9.16 -1.62
N TYR A 53 0.96 8.33 -1.55
CA TYR A 53 1.05 6.87 -1.66
C TYR A 53 1.57 6.41 -3.03
N TRP A 54 1.33 7.23 -4.06
CA TRP A 54 1.69 6.94 -5.44
C TRP A 54 3.05 7.52 -5.85
N THR A 55 3.82 8.05 -4.90
CA THR A 55 5.17 8.54 -5.18
C THR A 55 6.10 7.38 -5.51
N PRO A 56 7.07 7.57 -6.43
CA PRO A 56 8.04 6.51 -6.76
C PRO A 56 8.83 6.01 -5.56
N GLU A 57 9.14 6.90 -4.62
CA GLU A 57 9.82 6.57 -3.37
C GLU A 57 8.96 5.65 -2.48
N TRP A 58 7.69 6.00 -2.26
CA TRP A 58 6.79 5.15 -1.48
C TRP A 58 6.59 3.78 -2.12
N GLN A 59 6.37 3.74 -3.44
CA GLN A 59 6.20 2.50 -4.19
C GLN A 59 7.47 1.63 -4.21
N ALA A 60 8.66 2.22 -4.05
CA ALA A 60 9.89 1.46 -3.87
C ALA A 60 9.91 0.77 -2.49
N GLY A 61 9.54 1.49 -1.43
CA GLY A 61 9.42 0.92 -0.08
C GLY A 61 8.37 -0.20 -0.01
N GLU A 62 7.20 -0.03 -0.64
CA GLU A 62 6.18 -1.08 -0.72
C GLU A 62 6.73 -2.35 -1.39
N ARG A 63 7.54 -2.21 -2.45
CA ARG A 63 8.15 -3.34 -3.14
C ARG A 63 9.16 -4.08 -2.25
N GLU A 64 9.99 -3.36 -1.51
CA GLU A 64 10.94 -3.96 -0.57
C GLU A 64 10.21 -4.75 0.53
N VAL A 65 9.11 -4.21 1.06
CA VAL A 65 8.27 -4.90 2.04
C VAL A 65 7.63 -6.16 1.44
N ASP A 66 7.07 -6.06 0.22
CA ASP A 66 6.49 -7.21 -0.48
C ASP A 66 7.51 -8.33 -0.72
N GLU A 67 8.73 -7.98 -1.12
CA GLU A 67 9.83 -8.93 -1.29
C GLU A 67 10.19 -9.60 0.05
N TRP A 68 10.33 -8.82 1.12
CA TRP A 68 10.57 -9.34 2.46
C TRP A 68 9.45 -10.29 2.93
N ILE A 69 8.18 -9.95 2.69
CA ILE A 69 7.03 -10.80 3.02
C ILE A 69 7.09 -12.11 2.22
N ALA A 70 7.37 -12.03 0.92
CA ALA A 70 7.44 -13.18 0.04
C ALA A 70 8.53 -14.16 0.48
N GLU A 71 9.71 -13.65 0.83
CA GLU A 71 10.82 -14.45 1.36
C GLU A 71 10.45 -15.15 2.66
N ARG A 72 9.87 -14.44 3.63
CA ARG A 72 9.44 -15.03 4.91
C ARG A 72 8.40 -16.12 4.71
N LYS A 73 7.43 -15.86 3.84
CA LYS A 73 6.39 -16.84 3.50
C LYS A 73 7.01 -18.09 2.85
N ALA A 74 8.01 -17.94 1.99
CA ALA A 74 8.73 -19.07 1.40
C ALA A 74 9.50 -19.89 2.47
N ARG A 75 9.97 -19.25 3.54
CA ARG A 75 10.61 -19.91 4.69
C ARG A 75 9.62 -20.45 5.73
N GLY A 76 8.31 -20.25 5.55
CA GLY A 76 7.29 -20.63 6.52
C GLY A 76 7.29 -19.79 7.80
N GLU A 77 7.96 -18.63 7.78
CA GLU A 77 8.01 -17.70 8.90
C GLU A 77 6.71 -16.88 8.97
N PRO A 78 6.20 -16.57 10.18
CA PRO A 78 5.04 -15.69 10.31
C PRO A 78 5.36 -14.29 9.79
N VAL A 79 4.39 -13.70 9.10
CA VAL A 79 4.41 -12.31 8.60
C VAL A 79 3.38 -11.53 9.41
N GLY A 80 3.85 -10.53 10.15
CA GLY A 80 3.08 -9.83 11.18
C GLY A 80 3.03 -10.61 12.49
N ALA A 81 3.27 -9.93 13.61
CA ALA A 81 2.91 -10.48 14.92
C ALA A 81 1.38 -10.39 15.08
N PRO A 82 0.71 -11.39 15.67
CA PRO A 82 -0.67 -11.21 16.09
C PRO A 82 -0.75 -10.00 17.03
N PHE A 83 -1.76 -9.14 16.84
CA PHE A 83 -1.93 -7.88 17.58
C PHE A 83 -1.82 -8.05 19.11
N SER A 84 -2.18 -9.22 19.64
CA SER A 84 -2.02 -9.60 21.06
C SER A 84 -0.57 -9.74 21.52
N GLN A 85 0.36 -10.20 20.67
CA GLN A 85 1.80 -10.23 20.98
C GLN A 85 2.42 -8.83 20.90
N SER A 86 1.90 -7.96 20.03
CA SER A 86 2.35 -6.56 19.94
C SER A 86 2.04 -5.76 21.21
N LEU A 87 0.88 -5.99 21.86
CA LEU A 87 0.53 -5.31 23.12
C LEU A 87 1.37 -5.78 24.31
N ALA A 88 1.70 -7.08 24.39
CA ALA A 88 2.59 -7.58 25.43
C ALA A 88 4.00 -6.99 25.28
N HIS A 89 4.51 -6.92 24.04
CA HIS A 89 5.81 -6.33 23.76
C HIS A 89 5.84 -4.81 24.00
N VAL A 90 4.78 -4.09 23.65
CA VAL A 90 4.65 -2.65 23.97
C VAL A 90 4.57 -2.43 25.48
N ARG A 91 3.90 -3.31 26.22
CA ARG A 91 3.85 -3.26 27.69
C ARG A 91 5.24 -3.44 28.30
N GLU A 92 6.00 -4.43 27.85
CA GLU A 92 7.39 -4.67 28.29
C GLU A 92 8.29 -3.47 28.00
N LEU A 93 8.21 -2.87 26.81
CA LEU A 93 9.00 -1.67 26.47
C LEU A 93 8.65 -0.46 27.34
N ILE A 94 7.38 -0.28 27.70
CA ILE A 94 6.95 0.80 28.60
C ILE A 94 7.49 0.56 30.01
N ASP A 95 7.48 -0.68 30.48
CA ASP A 95 7.99 -1.02 31.81
C ASP A 95 9.52 -0.85 31.89
N GLU A 96 10.26 -1.18 30.82
CA GLU A 96 11.71 -0.92 30.71
C GLU A 96 12.04 0.58 30.72
N LEU A 97 11.33 1.39 29.93
CA LEU A 97 11.54 2.85 29.88
C LEU A 97 11.29 3.52 31.24
N ASN A 98 10.22 3.11 31.93
CA ASN A 98 9.92 3.66 33.26
C ASN A 98 10.94 3.24 34.33
N HIS A 99 11.61 2.10 34.17
CA HIS A 99 12.64 1.63 35.11
C HIS A 99 14.00 2.33 34.92
N GLU A 100 14.28 2.87 33.73
CA GLU A 100 15.49 3.68 33.46
C GLU A 100 15.40 5.09 34.07
N ASP A 101 14.21 5.68 34.14
CA ASP A 101 13.98 7.00 34.76
C ASP A 101 14.16 6.96 36.29
N GLU A 102 13.75 5.88 36.97
CA GLU A 102 13.97 5.72 38.41
C GLU A 102 15.45 5.55 38.77
N LYS A 103 16.26 5.00 37.87
CA LYS A 103 17.70 4.82 38.06
C LYS A 103 18.50 6.11 37.80
N SER A 104 18.02 6.97 36.90
CA SER A 104 18.64 8.29 36.63
C SER A 104 18.29 9.35 37.68
N ALA A 105 17.14 9.23 38.37
CA ALA A 105 16.75 10.13 39.45
C ALA A 105 17.41 9.81 40.81
N ALA A 106 18.09 8.66 40.93
CA ALA A 106 18.74 8.19 42.16
C ALA A 106 20.27 8.34 42.16
N ALA A 107 20.85 9.02 41.15
CA ALA A 107 22.28 9.33 41.04
C ALA A 107 22.54 10.83 41.24
#